data_AF-A0A1G7P7Q6-F1
#
_entry.id   AF-A0A1G7P7Q6-F1
#
_cell.length_a   1.000
_cell.length_b   1.000
_cell.length_c   1.000
_cell.angle_alpha   90.00
_cell.angle_beta   90.00
_cell.angle_gamma   90.00
#
_symmetry.space_group_name_H-M   'P 1'
#
loop_
_entity.id
_entity.type
_entity.pdbx_description
1 polymer ?
#
loop_
_entity_poly.entity_id
_entity_poly.type
_entity_poly.pdbx_seq_one_letter_code
_entity_poly.pdbx_strand_id
1 'polypeptide(L)' 'AAMKARGFLIYPGKLTLVESFRIGCIGQIDPEMMSRVVVAVEESLQELGVRSAAPAPAALAQRMPG' A
#
# COMPACT_ATOMS: atom_id res chain seq x y z
N ALA A 1 -11.40 1.83 3.30
CA ALA A 1 -11.98 2.47 4.51
C ALA A 1 -10.91 2.74 5.57
N ALA A 2 -10.17 1.71 6.02
CA ALA A 2 -9.14 1.80 7.06
C ALA A 2 -8.08 2.91 6.86
N MET A 3 -7.43 2.98 5.69
CA MET A 3 -6.44 4.03 5.40
C MET A 3 -7.04 5.45 5.40
N LYS A 4 -8.24 5.60 4.85
CA LYS A 4 -8.95 6.88 4.81
C LYS A 4 -9.27 7.39 6.22
N ALA A 5 -9.67 6.50 7.13
CA ALA A 5 -9.92 6.83 8.53
C ALA A 5 -8.66 7.35 9.24
N ARG A 6 -7.47 6.96 8.77
CA ARG A 6 -6.15 7.39 9.26
C ARG A 6 -5.59 8.60 8.50
N GLY A 7 -6.39 9.22 7.62
CA GLY A 7 -6.02 10.41 6.87
C GLY A 7 -5.29 10.15 5.55
N PHE A 8 -5.22 8.89 5.08
CA PHE A 8 -4.51 8.53 3.84
C PHE A 8 -5.46 8.03 2.76
N LEU A 9 -5.45 8.71 1.61
CA LEU A 9 -6.18 8.29 0.42
C LEU A 9 -5.31 7.37 -0.43
N ILE A 10 -5.86 6.20 -0.79
CA ILE A 10 -5.25 5.23 -1.70
C ILE A 10 -6.07 5.16 -2.98
N TYR A 11 -5.39 4.94 -4.11
CA TYR A 11 -6.02 4.87 -5.41
C TYR A 11 -6.02 3.44 -5.94
N PRO A 12 -7.10 2.97 -6.58
CA PRO A 12 -7.12 1.64 -7.17
C PRO A 12 -6.04 1.50 -8.25
N GLY A 13 -5.41 0.33 -8.29
CA GLY A 13 -4.57 -0.11 -9.40
C GLY A 13 -5.46 -0.57 -10.55
N LYS A 14 -5.08 -0.23 -11.79
CA LYS A 14 -5.84 -0.58 -13.00
C LYS A 14 -5.06 -1.47 -13.99
N LEU A 15 -3.84 -1.86 -13.63
CA LEU A 15 -2.88 -2.49 -14.54
C LEU A 15 -2.49 -3.92 -14.12
N THR A 16 -3.15 -4.49 -13.12
CA THR A 16 -2.82 -5.83 -12.60
C THR A 16 -4.05 -6.73 -12.60
N LEU A 17 -3.84 -8.03 -12.87
CA LEU A 17 -4.89 -9.06 -12.82
C LEU A 17 -5.45 -9.25 -11.39
N VAL A 18 -4.62 -9.01 -10.39
CA VAL A 18 -5.00 -9.02 -8.98
C VAL A 18 -5.46 -7.63 -8.54
N GLU A 19 -6.46 -7.58 -7.68
CA GLU A 19 -6.89 -6.36 -7.02
C GLU A 19 -5.69 -5.71 -6.32
N SER A 20 -5.44 -4.46 -6.67
CA SER A 20 -4.30 -3.71 -6.16
C SER A 20 -4.68 -2.27 -5.93
N PHE A 21 -3.85 -1.58 -5.16
CA PHE A 21 -3.93 -0.14 -4.95
C PHE A 21 -2.53 0.45 -5.01
N ARG A 22 -2.46 1.77 -5.15
CA ARG A 22 -1.21 2.54 -5.19
C ARG A 22 -1.23 3.62 -4.13
N ILE A 23 -0.05 3.82 -3.53
CA ILE A 23 0.27 4.97 -2.69
C ILE A 23 1.18 5.85 -3.55
N GLY A 24 0.74 7.08 -3.83
CA GLY A 24 1.50 8.05 -4.60
C GLY A 24 2.24 9.00 -3.67
N CYS A 25 3.54 9.18 -3.89
CA CYS A 25 4.36 10.17 -3.18
C CYS A 25 4.58 11.36 -4.11
N ILE A 26 3.71 12.37 -4.07
CA ILE A 26 3.74 13.53 -4.97
C ILE A 26 3.77 14.83 -4.16
N GLY A 27 4.62 15.78 -4.57
CA GLY A 27 4.72 17.11 -3.97
C GLY A 27 5.75 17.19 -2.85
N GLN A 28 5.49 18.02 -1.83
CA GLN A 28 6.36 18.13 -0.66
C GLN A 28 6.06 16.99 0.31
N ILE A 29 7.05 16.14 0.47
CA ILE A 29 7.01 14.98 1.36
C ILE A 29 8.27 15.04 2.22
N ASP A 30 8.07 14.84 3.52
CA ASP A 30 9.15 14.74 4.50
C ASP A 30 9.20 13.33 5.12
N PRO A 31 10.29 13.00 5.84
CA PRO A 31 10.44 11.70 6.49
C PRO A 31 9.38 11.40 7.55
N GLU A 32 8.83 12.41 8.22
CA GLU A 32 7.79 12.23 9.24
C GLU A 32 6.49 11.76 8.60
N MET A 33 6.10 12.34 7.47
CA MET A 33 4.95 11.91 6.67
C MET A 33 5.10 10.46 6.23
N MET A 34 6.28 10.06 5.74
CA MET A 34 6.54 8.68 5.33
C MET A 34 6.41 7.71 6.51
N SER A 35 6.92 8.10 7.69
CA SER A 35 6.78 7.30 8.91
C SER A 35 5.30 7.14 9.32
N ARG A 36 4.52 8.22 9.25
CA ARG A 36 3.07 8.18 9.53
C ARG A 36 2.30 7.31 8.55
N VAL A 37 2.66 7.32 7.26
CA VAL A 37 2.07 6.43 6.25
C VAL A 37 2.32 4.97 6.63
N VAL A 38 3.55 4.62 7.00
CA VAL A 38 3.92 3.23 7.37
C VAL A 38 3.13 2.76 8.58
N VAL A 39 3.02 3.57 9.64
CA VAL A 39 2.21 3.26 10.83
C VAL A 39 0.74 3.05 10.44
N ALA A 40 0.18 3.92 9.62
CA ALA A 40 -1.22 3.78 9.19
C ALA A 40 -1.47 2.53 8.35
N VAL A 41 -0.48 2.11 7.54
CA VAL A 41 -0.53 0.84 6.80
C VAL A 41 -0.52 -0.33 7.79
N GLU A 42 0.39 -0.34 8.75
CA GLU A 42 0.47 -1.41 9.76
C GLU A 42 -0.84 -1.57 10.54
N GLU A 43 -1.37 -0.49 11.09
CA GLU A 43 -2.63 -0.52 11.83
C GLU A 43 -3.82 -0.96 10.95
N SER A 44 -3.82 -0.55 9.67
CA SER A 44 -4.86 -0.99 8.73
C SER A 44 -4.76 -2.48 8.43
N LEU A 45 -3.55 -3.03 8.30
CA LEU A 45 -3.34 -4.46 8.11
C LEU A 45 -3.80 -5.25 9.33
N GLN A 46 -3.50 -4.77 10.54
CA GLN A 46 -3.95 -5.36 11.80
C GLN A 46 -5.48 -5.35 11.91
N GLU A 47 -6.13 -4.22 11.64
CA GLU A 47 -7.59 -4.07 11.63
C GLU A 47 -8.26 -5.06 10.66
N LEU A 48 -7.64 -5.26 9.49
CA LEU A 48 -8.15 -6.15 8.45
C LEU A 48 -7.76 -7.63 8.66
N GLY A 49 -7.00 -7.95 9.72
CA GLY A 49 -6.54 -9.32 9.99
C GLY A 49 -5.50 -9.85 9.00
N VAL A 50 -4.80 -8.97 8.29
CA VAL A 50 -3.77 -9.33 7.31
C VAL A 50 -2.46 -9.63 8.03
N ARG A 51 -2.08 -10.91 8.10
CA ARG A 51 -0.88 -11.38 8.83
C ARG A 51 0.44 -11.19 8.07
N SER A 52 0.38 -11.08 6.74
CA SER A 52 1.56 -10.84 5.90
C SER A 52 1.16 -10.08 4.65
N ALA A 53 1.86 -8.99 4.37
CA ALA A 53 1.75 -8.24 3.13
C ALA A 53 2.83 -8.66 2.10
N ALA A 54 3.52 -9.77 2.34
CA ALA A 54 4.50 -10.29 1.39
C ALA A 54 3.82 -10.64 0.05
N PRO A 55 4.42 -10.28 -1.09
CA PRO A 55 3.88 -10.65 -2.38
C PRO A 55 3.85 -12.18 -2.52
N ALA A 56 2.78 -12.71 -3.10
CA ALA A 56 2.72 -14.12 -3.44
C ALA A 56 3.86 -14.48 -4.41
N PRO A 57 4.45 -15.69 -4.33
CA PRO A 57 5.54 -16.09 -5.21
C PRO A 57 5.24 -15.91 -6.70
N ALA A 58 3.98 -16.18 -7.10
CA ALA A 58 3.52 -15.99 -8.48
C ALA A 58 3.51 -14.52 -8.93
N ALA A 59 3.29 -13.58 -8.01
CA ALA A 59 3.30 -12.14 -8.32
C ALA A 59 4.74 -11.61 -8.48
N LEU A 60 5.70 -12.15 -7.72
CA LEU A 60 7.13 -11.83 -7.87
C LEU A 60 7.67 -12.20 -9.27
N ALA A 61 7.23 -13.34 -9.81
CA ALA A 61 7.64 -13.83 -11.12
C ALA A 61 7.09 -12.99 -12.30
N GLN A 62 6.04 -12.20 -12.07
CA GLN A 62 5.40 -11.35 -13.09
C GLN A 62 5.98 -9.94 -13.16
N ARG A 63 7.02 -9.65 -12.37
CA ARG A 63 7.71 -8.35 -12.42
C ARG A 63 8.40 -8.23 -13.78
N MET A 64 7.87 -7.39 -14.66
CA MET A 64 8.52 -7.08 -15.94
C MET A 64 9.93 -6.54 -15.66
N PRO A 65 10.98 -7.04 -16.34
CA PRO A 65 12.29 -6.42 -16.27
C PRO A 65 12.16 -5.01 -16.85
N GLY A 66 12.63 -4.02 -16.08
CA GLY A 66 12.67 -2.62 -16.50
C GLY A 66 13.75 -2.36 -17.54
#